data_AF-A0A1B3LRE7-F1
#
_entry.id   AF-A0A1B3LRE7-F1
#
_cell.length_a   1.000
_cell.length_b   1.000
_cell.length_c   1.000
_cell.angle_alpha   90.00
_cell.angle_beta   90.00
_cell.angle_gamma   90.00
#
_symmetry.space_group_name_H-M   'P 1'
#
loop_
_entity.id
_entity.type
_entity.pdbx_description
1 polymer ?
#
loop_
_entity_poly.entity_id
_entity_poly.type
_entity_poly.pdbx_seq_one_letter_code
_entity_poly.pdbx_strand_id
1 'polypeptide(L)'
;MTDPKQARPTRLFSRGVVLALAASALFFRVWYARYLDVDFNDLGRHYDAEAQVVTTDSAFVWGLPAVGCLLVALMLIGHRLWRRRG
;
A
#
# COMPACT_ATOMS: atom_id res chain seq x y z
N MET A 1 28.51 38.59 -7.40
CA MET A 1 27.56 37.92 -8.31
C MET A 1 27.41 36.49 -7.79
N THR A 2 26.48 36.27 -6.87
CA THR A 2 26.29 34.98 -6.19
C THR A 2 25.44 34.06 -7.05
N ASP A 3 26.06 32.98 -7.51
CA ASP A 3 25.43 31.92 -8.29
C ASP A 3 24.41 31.19 -7.41
N PRO A 4 23.09 31.27 -7.70
CA PRO A 4 22.10 30.53 -6.92
C PRO A 4 22.28 29.05 -7.25
N LYS A 5 22.93 28.31 -6.35
CA LYS A 5 22.97 26.84 -6.34
C LYS A 5 21.58 26.33 -6.72
N GLN A 6 21.43 25.86 -7.95
CA GLN A 6 20.21 25.24 -8.45
C GLN A 6 19.92 24.04 -7.54
N ALA A 7 18.96 24.19 -6.63
CA ALA A 7 18.45 23.10 -5.84
C ALA A 7 17.82 22.10 -6.82
N ARG A 8 18.53 21.03 -7.15
CA ARG A 8 18.01 19.99 -8.04
C ARG A 8 16.66 19.51 -7.49
N PRO A 9 15.58 19.52 -8.29
CA PRO A 9 14.29 19.04 -7.85
C PRO A 9 14.42 17.55 -7.53
N THR A 10 14.45 17.23 -6.24
CA THR A 10 14.57 15.85 -5.80
C THR A 10 13.20 15.19 -5.93
N ARG A 11 13.09 14.28 -6.91
CA ARG A 11 11.85 13.53 -7.17
C ARG A 11 11.56 12.60 -5.98
N LEU A 12 10.50 12.88 -5.23
CA LEU A 12 9.99 12.00 -4.16
C LEU A 12 9.48 10.66 -4.75
N PHE A 13 8.85 10.75 -5.92
CA PHE A 13 8.33 9.63 -6.70
C PHE A 13 9.40 9.04 -7.61
N SER A 14 10.33 8.27 -7.03
CA SER A 14 11.18 7.40 -7.84
C SER A 14 10.37 6.28 -8.50
N ARG A 15 10.94 5.64 -9.52
CA ARG A 15 10.41 4.40 -10.12
C ARG A 15 9.97 3.36 -9.08
N GLY A 16 10.77 3.09 -8.05
CA GLY A 16 10.42 2.13 -7.00
C GLY A 16 9.19 2.51 -6.16
N VAL A 17 8.98 3.80 -5.90
CA VAL A 17 7.78 4.31 -5.20
C VAL A 17 6.55 4.15 -6.10
N VAL A 18 6.68 4.52 -7.37
CA VAL A 18 5.58 4.39 -8.34
C VAL A 18 5.18 2.93 -8.53
N LEU A 19 6.16 2.02 -8.66
CA LEU A 19 5.90 0.59 -8.79
C LEU A 19 5.23 0.01 -7.54
N ALA A 20 5.70 0.38 -6.34
CA ALA A 20 5.10 -0.08 -5.08
C ALA A 20 3.66 0.42 -4.91
N LEU A 21 3.38 1.69 -5.25
CA LEU A 21 2.02 2.23 -5.23
C LEU A 21 1.11 1.58 -6.27
N ALA A 22 1.61 1.35 -7.49
CA ALA A 22 0.85 0.69 -8.54
C ALA A 22 0.51 -0.76 -8.16
N ALA A 23 1.46 -1.50 -7.59
CA ALA A 23 1.24 -2.84 -7.07
C ALA A 23 0.20 -2.83 -5.93
N SER A 24 0.35 -1.93 -4.96
CA SER A 24 -0.62 -1.76 -3.86
C SER A 24 -2.04 -1.50 -4.39
N ALA A 25 -2.18 -0.58 -5.34
CA ALA A 25 -3.47 -0.26 -5.95
C ALA A 25 -4.07 -1.44 -6.72
N LEU A 26 -3.26 -2.22 -7.44
CA LEU A 26 -3.70 -3.43 -8.14
C LEU A 26 -4.25 -4.46 -7.14
N PHE A 27 -3.51 -4.75 -6.07
CA PHE A 27 -3.92 -5.71 -5.05
C PHE A 27 -5.19 -5.25 -4.32
N PHE A 28 -5.29 -3.96 -3.95
CA PHE A 28 -6.52 -3.40 -3.38
C PHE A 28 -7.70 -3.50 -4.33
N ARG A 29 -7.51 -3.20 -5.62
CA ARG A 29 -8.57 -3.30 -6.62
C ARG A 29 -9.08 -4.72 -6.75
N VAL A 30 -8.18 -5.70 -6.85
CA VAL A 30 -8.56 -7.12 -6.96
C VAL A 30 -9.27 -7.56 -5.68
N TRP A 31 -8.72 -7.25 -4.50
CA TRP A 31 -9.36 -7.56 -3.23
C TRP A 31 -10.77 -6.98 -3.14
N TYR A 32 -10.92 -5.71 -3.47
CA TYR A 32 -12.18 -4.99 -3.35
C TYR A 32 -13.23 -5.49 -4.35
N ALA A 33 -12.83 -5.74 -5.61
CA ALA A 33 -13.71 -6.37 -6.59
C ALA A 33 -14.19 -7.75 -6.11
N ARG A 34 -13.27 -8.56 -5.59
CA ARG A 34 -13.61 -9.87 -5.01
C ARG A 34 -14.48 -9.76 -3.77
N TYR A 35 -14.27 -8.75 -2.93
CA TYR A 35 -15.05 -8.48 -1.73
C TYR A 35 -16.51 -8.15 -2.05
N LEU A 36 -16.75 -7.41 -3.15
CA LEU A 36 -18.07 -6.98 -3.61
C LEU A 36 -18.82 -8.05 -4.41
N ASP A 37 -18.13 -8.76 -5.31
CA ASP A 37 -18.78 -9.66 -6.28
C ASP A 37 -18.99 -11.08 -5.76
N VAL A 38 -18.36 -11.48 -4.66
CA VAL A 38 -18.40 -12.88 -4.20
C VAL A 38 -19.05 -13.02 -2.84
N ASP A 39 -19.86 -14.08 -2.78
CA ASP A 39 -20.64 -14.44 -1.62
C ASP A 39 -19.77 -14.67 -0.38
N PHE A 40 -20.42 -14.48 0.77
CA PHE A 40 -19.77 -14.42 2.07
C PHE A 40 -18.89 -15.65 2.37
N ASN A 41 -19.40 -16.86 2.12
CA ASN A 41 -18.69 -18.10 2.38
C ASN A 41 -17.52 -18.35 1.42
N ASP A 42 -17.63 -17.93 0.16
CA ASP A 42 -16.62 -18.17 -0.88
C ASP A 42 -15.37 -17.29 -0.72
N LEU A 43 -15.41 -16.32 0.19
CA LEU A 43 -14.25 -15.50 0.59
C LEU A 43 -13.58 -16.04 1.87
N GLY A 44 -13.97 -17.23 2.32
CA GLY A 44 -13.50 -17.82 3.57
C GLY A 44 -13.86 -16.98 4.78
N ARG A 45 -14.98 -16.26 4.75
CA ARG A 45 -15.38 -15.40 5.87
C ARG A 45 -15.92 -16.25 7.02
N HIS A 46 -15.30 -16.15 8.18
CA HIS A 46 -15.74 -16.81 9.40
C HIS A 46 -16.19 -15.73 10.38
N TYR A 47 -17.44 -15.81 10.82
CA TYR A 47 -17.96 -14.93 11.85
C TYR A 47 -17.70 -15.55 13.22
N ASP A 48 -16.93 -14.86 14.04
CA ASP A 48 -16.75 -15.16 15.45
C ASP A 48 -17.76 -14.33 16.25
N ALA A 49 -18.77 -15.01 16.80
CA ALA A 49 -19.84 -14.38 17.56
C ALA A 49 -19.39 -13.90 18.95
N GLU A 50 -18.35 -14.49 19.54
CA GLU A 50 -17.83 -14.07 20.84
C GLU A 50 -16.99 -12.80 20.69
N ALA A 51 -16.15 -12.75 19.66
CA ALA A 51 -15.31 -11.60 19.38
C ALA A 51 -16.06 -10.47 18.63
N GLN A 52 -17.24 -10.76 18.05
CA GLN A 52 -17.96 -9.87 17.12
C GLN A 52 -17.09 -9.44 15.93
N VAL A 53 -16.23 -10.34 15.43
CA VAL A 53 -15.30 -10.10 14.32
C VAL A 53 -15.60 -11.04 13.17
N VAL A 54 -15.50 -10.52 11.95
CA VAL A 54 -15.46 -11.33 10.72
C VAL A 54 -14.00 -11.45 10.27
N THR A 55 -13.45 -12.66 10.29
CA THR A 55 -12.16 -12.95 9.67
C THR A 55 -12.35 -13.36 8.22
N THR A 56 -11.40 -13.05 7.34
CA THR A 56 -11.48 -13.44 5.93
C THR A 56 -10.11 -13.80 5.36
N ASP A 57 -9.98 -15.02 4.89
CA ASP A 57 -8.74 -15.52 4.28
C ASP A 57 -8.40 -14.71 3.01
N SER A 58 -9.41 -14.19 2.32
CA SER A 58 -9.23 -13.33 1.15
C SER A 58 -8.47 -12.03 1.45
N ALA A 59 -8.57 -11.49 2.68
CA ALA A 59 -7.80 -10.33 3.10
C ALA A 59 -6.31 -10.66 3.28
N PHE A 60 -5.97 -11.90 3.65
CA PHE A 60 -4.57 -12.34 3.68
C PHE A 60 -3.98 -12.47 2.28
N VAL A 61 -4.74 -12.98 1.31
CA VAL A 61 -4.22 -13.19 -0.04
C VAL A 61 -4.02 -11.87 -0.79
N TRP A 62 -4.96 -10.93 -0.65
CA TRP A 62 -4.95 -9.71 -1.46
C TRP A 62 -4.71 -8.44 -0.65
N GLY A 63 -5.26 -8.34 0.56
CA GLY A 63 -5.08 -7.18 1.43
C GLY A 63 -3.66 -7.07 2.01
N LEU A 64 -3.07 -8.19 2.44
CA LEU A 64 -1.74 -8.19 3.06
C LEU A 64 -0.64 -7.75 2.06
N PRO A 65 -0.59 -8.25 0.80
CA PRO A 65 0.31 -7.69 -0.20
C PRO A 65 0.03 -6.22 -0.52
N ALA A 66 -1.24 -5.81 -0.57
CA ALA A 66 -1.61 -4.42 -0.85
C ALA A 66 -1.05 -3.46 0.21
N VAL A 67 -1.24 -3.79 1.48
CA VAL A 67 -0.73 -3.04 2.63
C VAL A 67 0.79 -3.10 2.66
N GLY A 68 1.40 -4.27 2.43
CA GLY A 68 2.85 -4.42 2.36
C GLY A 68 3.50 -3.51 1.32
N CYS A 69 2.96 -3.49 0.09
CA CYS A 69 3.43 -2.60 -0.97
C CYS A 69 3.25 -1.11 -0.60
N LEU A 70 2.15 -0.74 0.05
CA LEU A 70 1.93 0.62 0.53
C LEU A 70 2.95 1.03 1.58
N LEU A 71 3.22 0.17 2.56
CA LEU A 71 4.22 0.40 3.60
C LEU A 71 5.63 0.58 3.00
N VAL A 72 6.00 -0.22 2.01
CA VAL A 72 7.26 -0.05 1.28
C VAL A 72 7.32 1.32 0.59
N ALA A 73 6.25 1.75 -0.08
CA ALA A 73 6.20 3.07 -0.70
C ALA A 73 6.37 4.20 0.32
N LEU A 74 5.68 4.11 1.46
CA LEU A 74 5.77 5.08 2.55
C LEU A 74 7.18 5.10 3.17
N MET A 75 7.80 3.93 3.37
CA MET A 75 9.17 3.82 3.88
C MET A 75 10.17 4.48 2.93
N LEU A 76 10.05 4.24 1.62
CA LEU A 76 10.92 4.85 0.60
C LEU A 76 10.77 6.38 0.55
N ILE A 77 9.55 6.89 0.68
CA ILE A 77 9.28 8.33 0.75
C ILE A 77 9.85 8.91 2.04
N GLY A 78 9.53 8.30 3.20
CA GLY A 78 9.98 8.72 4.52
C GLY A 78 11.50 8.73 4.65
N HIS A 79 12.18 7.68 4.19
CA HIS A 79 13.64 7.60 4.17
C HIS A 79 14.26 8.72 3.32
N ARG A 80 13.65 9.08 2.18
CA ARG A 80 14.11 10.23 1.38
C ARG A 80 13.85 11.56 2.05
N LEU A 81 12.73 11.73 2.76
CA LEU A 81 12.45 12.95 3.50
C LEU A 81 13.40 13.11 4.68
N TRP A 82 13.73 12.02 5.39
CA TRP A 82 14.72 12.02 6.45
C TRP A 82 16.09 12.46 5.93
N ARG A 83 16.58 11.83 4.84
CA ARG A 83 17.87 12.20 4.22
C ARG A 83 17.92 13.62 3.64
N ARG A 84 16.80 14.35 3.61
CA ARG A 84 16.78 15.78 3.24
C ARG A 84 16.85 16.71 4.46
N ARG A 85 16.48 16.22 5.64
CA ARG A 85 16.45 17.00 6.88
C ARG A 85 17.78 16.98 7.64
N GLY A 86 18.56 15.91 7.50
CA GLY A 86 19.95 15.83 7.95
C GLY A 86 20.91 16.17 6.83
#